data_AF-A0A7Y7TT97-F1
#
_entry.id   AF-A0A7Y7TT97-F1
#
_cell.length_a   1.000
_cell.length_b   1.000
_cell.length_c   1.000
_cell.angle_alpha   90.00
_cell.angle_beta   90.00
_cell.angle_gamma   90.00
#
_symmetry.space_group_name_H-M   'P 1'
#
loop_
_entity.id
_entity.type
_entity.pdbx_description
1 polymer ?
#
loop_
_entity_poly.entity_id
_entity_poly.type
_entity_poly.pdbx_seq_one_letter_code
_entity_poly.pdbx_strand_id
1 'polypeptide(L)'
;MKKILSMFILMTAVLSIASISSCRKERRGCTNPNSINYNSSATLDDGSCIAKVYGCTDPSASNYNSSANVSDGNCIYTTQITTWTSLPTFPCTTALIDVYIDDIYRGSLDSYYNSTPGCGAIGGVSYDVLPGNHKFFAKCNSGTFTWGPTYYNISGNCFTWELN
;
A
#
# COMPACT_ATOMS: atom_id res chain seq x y z
N MET A 1 76.92 27.30 24.96
CA MET A 1 76.50 27.27 23.54
C MET A 1 75.88 25.93 23.11
N LYS A 2 76.44 24.75 23.47
CA LYS A 2 75.86 23.44 23.11
C LYS A 2 74.44 23.15 23.67
N LYS A 3 74.09 23.64 24.87
CA LYS A 3 72.76 23.44 25.47
C LYS A 3 71.63 24.22 24.76
N ILE A 4 71.92 25.41 24.24
CA ILE A 4 70.95 26.27 23.53
C ILE A 4 70.72 25.75 22.11
N LEU A 5 71.77 25.27 21.44
CA LEU A 5 71.67 24.62 20.13
C LEU A 5 70.85 23.32 20.19
N SER A 6 70.97 22.56 21.29
CA SER A 6 70.15 21.36 21.54
C SER A 6 68.66 21.65 21.76
N MET A 7 68.30 22.82 22.32
CA MET A 7 66.90 23.20 22.54
C MET A 7 66.24 23.72 21.25
N PHE A 8 66.98 24.41 20.39
CA PHE A 8 66.48 24.86 19.08
C PHE A 8 66.22 23.70 18.10
N ILE A 9 67.10 22.69 18.10
CA ILE A 9 66.91 21.46 17.30
C ILE A 9 65.71 20.65 17.82
N LEU A 10 65.45 20.67 19.13
CA LEU A 10 64.28 20.02 19.71
C LEU A 10 62.98 20.76 19.33
N MET A 11 62.96 22.10 19.36
CA MET A 11 61.78 22.91 19.00
C MET A 11 61.39 22.80 17.52
N THR A 12 62.36 22.74 16.60
CA THR A 12 62.08 22.55 15.17
C THR A 12 61.65 21.12 14.85
N ALA A 13 62.20 20.12 15.54
CA ALA A 13 61.73 18.74 15.44
C ALA A 13 60.27 18.62 15.95
N VAL A 14 59.92 19.22 17.09
CA VAL A 14 58.55 19.19 17.64
C VAL A 14 57.54 19.84 16.67
N LEU A 15 57.94 20.90 15.96
CA LEU A 15 57.10 21.58 14.95
C LEU A 15 56.85 20.72 13.69
N SER A 16 57.71 19.75 13.38
CA SER A 16 57.53 18.80 12.27
C SER A 16 56.77 17.52 12.66
N ILE A 17 56.69 17.15 13.94
CA ILE A 17 55.86 16.01 14.41
C ILE A 17 54.46 16.44 14.88
N ALA A 18 54.22 17.73 15.12
CA ALA A 18 52.88 18.26 15.42
C ALA A 18 51.87 18.14 14.25
N SER A 19 52.30 17.64 13.09
CA SER A 19 51.47 17.56 11.88
C SER A 19 51.27 16.14 11.33
N ILE A 20 51.73 15.08 12.01
CA ILE A 20 51.53 13.69 11.54
C ILE A 20 50.95 12.82 12.65
N SER A 21 49.77 13.20 13.11
CA SER A 21 48.75 12.25 13.61
C SER A 21 47.45 13.00 13.90
N SER A 22 46.87 13.63 12.87
CA SER A 22 45.42 13.59 12.81
C SER A 22 45.04 12.15 12.47
N CYS A 23 44.86 11.31 13.49
CA CYS A 23 44.07 10.09 13.34
C CYS A 23 42.64 10.55 13.10
N ARG A 24 42.32 10.96 11.86
CA ARG A 24 40.97 11.29 11.46
C ARG A 24 40.17 10.00 11.59
N LYS A 25 39.36 9.88 12.63
CA LYS A 25 38.45 8.75 12.81
C LYS A 25 37.61 8.64 11.53
N GLU A 26 37.91 7.64 10.70
CA GLU A 26 37.11 7.36 9.52
C GLU A 26 35.68 7.10 9.99
N ARG A 27 34.75 7.95 9.57
CA ARG A 27 33.34 7.73 9.84
C ARG A 27 32.86 6.77 8.77
N ARG A 28 32.81 5.48 9.13
CA ARG A 28 32.25 4.42 8.31
C ARG A 28 30.72 4.45 8.37
N GLY A 29 30.09 4.20 7.24
CA GLY A 29 28.64 4.17 7.09
C GLY A 29 28.28 4.28 5.61
N CYS A 30 27.01 4.08 5.28
CA CYS A 30 26.56 4.20 3.91
C CYS A 30 26.79 5.62 3.36
N THR A 31 27.57 5.73 2.29
CA THR A 31 27.88 7.01 1.62
C THR A 31 26.95 7.30 0.43
N ASN A 32 26.08 6.36 0.05
CA ASN A 32 25.15 6.54 -1.06
C ASN A 32 23.91 7.35 -0.65
N PRO A 33 23.69 8.56 -1.19
CA PRO A 33 22.53 9.41 -0.84
C PRO A 33 21.19 8.82 -1.27
N ASN A 34 21.18 7.86 -2.18
CA ASN A 34 19.96 7.18 -2.62
C ASN A 34 19.58 5.98 -1.74
N SER A 35 20.35 5.66 -0.71
CA SER A 35 20.06 4.58 0.23
C SER A 35 19.19 5.03 1.41
N ILE A 36 18.46 4.10 2.02
CA ILE A 36 17.59 4.37 3.18
C ILE A 36 18.40 4.81 4.40
N ASN A 37 19.54 4.17 4.61
CA ASN A 37 20.44 4.39 5.73
C ASN A 37 21.63 5.30 5.36
N TYR A 38 21.44 6.23 4.41
CA TYR A 38 22.46 7.20 4.04
C TYR A 38 22.94 7.98 5.28
N ASN A 39 24.26 8.00 5.46
CA ASN A 39 24.90 8.74 6.53
C ASN A 39 25.71 9.89 5.93
N SER A 40 25.16 11.11 5.98
CA SER A 40 25.81 12.33 5.46
C SER A 40 27.14 12.66 6.12
N SER A 41 27.42 12.05 7.27
CA SER A 41 28.66 12.23 8.01
C SER A 41 29.68 11.12 7.78
N ALA A 42 29.31 10.06 7.07
CA ALA A 42 30.22 9.00 6.66
C ALA A 42 31.15 9.52 5.56
N THR A 43 32.43 9.21 5.68
CA THR A 43 33.47 9.59 4.71
C THR A 43 34.07 8.38 4.01
N LEU A 44 33.70 7.17 4.43
CA LEU A 44 34.11 5.90 3.84
C LEU A 44 32.92 4.96 3.85
N ASP A 45 32.60 4.36 2.70
CA ASP A 45 31.54 3.36 2.60
C ASP A 45 31.95 2.08 3.35
N ASP A 46 31.00 1.51 4.08
CA ASP A 46 31.17 0.24 4.81
C ASP A 46 30.39 -0.92 4.18
N GLY A 47 29.75 -0.69 3.04
CA GLY A 47 28.94 -1.68 2.34
C GLY A 47 27.59 -1.94 3.03
N SER A 48 27.21 -1.15 4.05
CA SER A 48 25.92 -1.29 4.73
C SER A 48 24.75 -0.67 3.97
N CYS A 49 24.99 -0.02 2.83
CA CYS A 49 23.96 0.70 2.08
C CYS A 49 22.75 -0.17 1.72
N ILE A 50 21.57 0.23 2.17
CA ILE A 50 20.29 -0.39 1.86
C ILE A 50 19.69 0.34 0.66
N ALA A 51 19.57 -0.37 -0.47
CA ALA A 51 18.93 0.17 -1.66
C ALA A 51 17.44 0.44 -1.42
N LYS A 52 16.93 1.55 -1.96
CA LYS A 52 15.51 1.83 -2.01
C LYS A 52 14.86 0.93 -3.06
N VAL A 53 13.87 0.16 -2.64
CA VAL A 53 12.98 -0.63 -3.48
C VAL A 53 11.60 -0.01 -3.35
N TYR A 54 11.15 0.61 -4.45
CA TYR A 54 9.85 1.27 -4.51
C TYR A 54 8.73 0.25 -4.79
N GLY A 55 7.59 0.46 -4.15
CA GLY A 55 6.36 -0.31 -4.39
C GLY A 55 5.38 -0.12 -3.23
N CYS A 56 4.23 -0.77 -3.29
CA CYS A 56 3.28 -0.70 -2.19
C CYS A 56 3.82 -1.46 -0.96
N THR A 57 3.93 -0.74 0.17
CA THR A 57 4.44 -1.28 1.45
C THR A 57 3.32 -1.69 2.41
N ASP A 58 2.07 -1.44 2.06
CA ASP A 58 0.91 -1.78 2.87
C ASP A 58 0.44 -3.21 2.57
N PRO A 59 0.46 -4.15 3.54
CA PRO A 59 0.03 -5.52 3.34
C PRO A 59 -1.48 -5.68 3.09
N SER A 60 -2.29 -4.64 3.33
CA SER A 60 -3.72 -4.63 3.01
C SER A 60 -4.03 -4.26 1.56
N ALA A 61 -3.04 -3.80 0.79
CA ALA A 61 -3.21 -3.46 -0.61
C ALA A 61 -3.11 -4.69 -1.52
N SER A 62 -3.89 -4.71 -2.61
CA SER A 62 -3.88 -5.78 -3.62
C SER A 62 -2.55 -5.91 -4.36
N ASN A 63 -1.78 -4.83 -4.46
CA ASN A 63 -0.46 -4.79 -5.09
C ASN A 63 0.68 -4.69 -4.07
N TYR A 64 0.46 -5.16 -2.83
CA TYR A 64 1.50 -5.24 -1.81
C TYR A 64 2.77 -5.93 -2.35
N ASN A 65 3.91 -5.28 -2.17
CA ASN A 65 5.21 -5.82 -2.52
C ASN A 65 6.04 -5.99 -1.25
N SER A 66 6.22 -7.23 -0.82
CA SER A 66 7.00 -7.57 0.38
C SER A 66 8.49 -7.22 0.29
N SER A 67 9.01 -6.99 -0.92
CA SER A 67 10.38 -6.52 -1.13
C SER A 67 10.49 -5.00 -1.17
N ALA A 68 9.38 -4.26 -1.25
CA ALA A 68 9.40 -2.81 -1.20
C ALA A 68 9.71 -2.32 0.22
N ASN A 69 10.56 -1.31 0.30
CA ASN A 69 10.96 -0.66 1.55
C ASN A 69 10.73 0.85 1.54
N VAL A 70 10.24 1.39 0.41
CA VAL A 70 9.76 2.76 0.27
C VAL A 70 8.43 2.72 -0.50
N SER A 71 7.39 3.33 0.07
CA SER A 71 6.11 3.47 -0.62
C SER A 71 6.28 4.33 -1.87
N ASP A 72 5.76 3.86 -3.00
CA ASP A 72 5.69 4.62 -4.24
C ASP A 72 4.39 5.45 -4.37
N GLY A 73 3.50 5.36 -3.38
CA GLY A 73 2.22 6.05 -3.37
C GLY A 73 1.14 5.39 -4.24
N ASN A 74 1.43 4.27 -4.91
CA ASN A 74 0.53 3.62 -5.87
C ASN A 74 -0.14 2.36 -5.30
N CYS A 75 -0.38 2.30 -3.99
CA CYS A 75 -1.10 1.18 -3.38
C CYS A 75 -2.54 1.10 -3.91
N ILE A 76 -2.96 -0.09 -4.33
CA ILE A 76 -4.29 -0.37 -4.86
C ILE A 76 -5.08 -1.08 -3.78
N TYR A 77 -6.13 -0.43 -3.28
CA TYR A 77 -7.03 -1.00 -2.27
C TYR A 77 -8.33 -1.44 -2.92
N THR A 78 -8.85 -2.59 -2.50
CA THR A 78 -10.16 -3.05 -2.94
C THR A 78 -11.28 -2.22 -2.32
N THR A 79 -12.35 -2.07 -3.09
CA THR A 79 -13.63 -1.53 -2.62
C THR A 79 -14.55 -2.70 -2.27
N GLN A 80 -15.13 -2.68 -1.08
CA GLN A 80 -16.18 -3.62 -0.73
C GLN A 80 -17.49 -3.16 -1.36
N ILE A 81 -18.10 -4.02 -2.17
CA ILE A 81 -19.44 -3.80 -2.71
C ILE A 81 -20.44 -4.64 -1.94
N THR A 82 -21.57 -4.07 -1.56
CA THR A 82 -22.71 -4.80 -0.99
C THR A 82 -23.95 -4.58 -1.83
N THR A 83 -24.49 -5.66 -2.41
CA THR A 83 -25.76 -5.61 -3.12
C THR A 83 -26.91 -5.98 -2.19
N TRP A 84 -28.03 -5.30 -2.35
CA TRP A 84 -29.21 -5.45 -1.49
C TRP A 84 -30.49 -5.09 -2.24
N THR A 85 -31.65 -5.37 -1.65
CA THR A 85 -32.96 -5.00 -2.19
C THR A 85 -33.93 -4.65 -1.07
N SER A 86 -34.90 -3.78 -1.34
CA SER A 86 -36.00 -3.43 -0.44
C SER A 86 -37.30 -4.21 -0.76
N LEU A 87 -38.05 -4.62 0.27
CA LEU A 87 -39.41 -5.17 0.12
C LEU A 87 -40.45 -4.06 -0.11
N PRO A 88 -41.59 -4.32 -0.79
CA PRO A 88 -41.89 -5.45 -1.68
C PRO A 88 -42.53 -4.94 -2.99
N THR A 89 -41.74 -4.66 -4.02
CA THR A 89 -42.24 -4.58 -5.40
C THR A 89 -41.38 -5.41 -6.33
N PHE A 90 -40.91 -6.55 -5.83
CA PHE A 90 -39.90 -7.35 -6.49
C PHE A 90 -40.50 -8.65 -7.08
N PRO A 91 -40.33 -8.94 -8.38
CA PRO A 91 -40.95 -10.10 -9.05
C PRO A 91 -40.41 -11.48 -8.62
N CYS A 92 -39.41 -11.50 -7.75
CA CYS A 92 -38.75 -12.70 -7.23
C CYS A 92 -39.21 -13.05 -5.80
N THR A 93 -40.47 -12.78 -5.43
CA THR A 93 -41.00 -12.84 -4.05
C THR A 93 -40.79 -14.17 -3.30
N THR A 94 -40.47 -15.25 -4.01
CA THR A 94 -40.19 -16.57 -3.42
C THR A 94 -38.85 -17.17 -3.88
N ALA A 95 -37.96 -16.37 -4.46
CA ALA A 95 -36.71 -16.85 -5.05
C ALA A 95 -35.49 -16.12 -4.46
N LEU A 96 -34.38 -16.87 -4.34
CA LEU A 96 -33.06 -16.28 -4.18
C LEU A 96 -32.72 -15.43 -5.40
N ILE A 97 -32.05 -14.29 -5.19
CA ILE A 97 -31.59 -13.41 -6.27
C ILE A 97 -30.10 -13.60 -6.45
N ASP A 98 -29.69 -14.25 -7.53
CA ASP A 98 -28.30 -14.50 -7.86
C ASP A 98 -27.64 -13.22 -8.38
N VAL A 99 -26.56 -12.79 -7.73
CA VAL A 99 -25.81 -11.56 -8.02
C VAL A 99 -24.53 -11.89 -8.75
N TYR A 100 -24.24 -11.10 -9.78
CA TYR A 100 -23.03 -11.22 -10.58
C TYR A 100 -22.32 -9.88 -10.73
N ILE A 101 -20.99 -9.93 -10.62
CA ILE A 101 -20.10 -8.79 -10.85
C ILE A 101 -19.06 -9.23 -11.88
N ASP A 102 -18.95 -8.49 -12.98
CA ASP A 102 -18.08 -8.80 -14.13
C ASP A 102 -18.28 -10.22 -14.68
N ASP A 103 -19.53 -10.64 -14.84
CA ASP A 103 -19.90 -12.00 -15.28
C ASP A 103 -19.56 -13.13 -14.29
N ILE A 104 -19.09 -12.80 -13.09
CA ILE A 104 -18.76 -13.77 -12.05
C ILE A 104 -19.88 -13.79 -11.02
N TYR A 105 -20.42 -14.97 -10.74
CA TYR A 105 -21.38 -15.18 -9.65
C TYR A 105 -20.74 -14.89 -8.29
N ARG A 106 -21.37 -14.02 -7.48
CA ARG A 106 -20.87 -13.58 -6.17
C ARG A 106 -21.66 -14.13 -5.00
N GLY A 107 -22.90 -14.54 -5.22
CA GLY A 107 -23.78 -15.08 -4.20
C GLY A 107 -25.23 -14.78 -4.51
N SER A 108 -26.12 -15.24 -3.63
CA SER A 108 -27.55 -14.93 -3.74
C SER A 108 -28.02 -14.11 -2.55
N LEU A 109 -28.94 -13.19 -2.78
CA LEU A 109 -29.67 -12.52 -1.71
C LEU A 109 -30.76 -13.44 -1.18
N ASP A 110 -30.85 -13.55 0.15
CA ASP A 110 -31.87 -14.33 0.87
C ASP A 110 -32.78 -13.46 1.75
N SER A 111 -32.47 -12.17 1.86
CA SER A 111 -33.09 -11.20 2.75
C SER A 111 -33.29 -9.85 2.08
N TYR A 112 -34.04 -8.98 2.73
CA TYR A 112 -34.37 -7.64 2.25
C TYR A 112 -34.15 -6.63 3.37
N TYR A 113 -33.92 -5.38 2.98
CA TYR A 113 -33.67 -4.31 3.93
C TYR A 113 -34.67 -3.17 3.77
N ASN A 114 -35.06 -2.57 4.90
CA ASN A 114 -35.92 -1.38 4.91
C ASN A 114 -35.14 -0.07 4.72
N SER A 115 -33.81 -0.15 4.67
CA SER A 115 -32.88 0.96 4.51
C SER A 115 -31.56 0.42 3.95
N THR A 116 -30.75 1.30 3.35
CA THR A 116 -29.43 0.92 2.82
C THR A 116 -28.57 0.26 3.91
N PRO A 117 -28.20 -1.02 3.76
CA PRO A 117 -27.32 -1.70 4.69
C PRO A 117 -25.89 -1.21 4.56
N GLY A 118 -25.11 -1.32 5.64
CA GLY A 118 -23.66 -1.16 5.58
C GLY A 118 -22.99 -2.32 4.85
N CYS A 119 -21.72 -2.15 4.47
CA CYS A 119 -21.01 -3.24 3.82
C CYS A 119 -20.77 -4.42 4.77
N GLY A 120 -20.86 -5.65 4.25
CA GLY A 120 -20.78 -6.87 5.04
C GLY A 120 -22.06 -7.24 5.80
N ALA A 121 -23.17 -6.54 5.57
CA ALA A 121 -24.44 -6.85 6.21
C ALA A 121 -24.96 -8.25 5.81
N ILE A 122 -25.45 -8.98 6.81
CA ILE A 122 -25.95 -10.35 6.66
C ILE A 122 -27.23 -10.36 5.81
N GLY A 123 -27.22 -11.10 4.71
CA GLY A 123 -28.33 -11.17 3.76
C GLY A 123 -28.18 -10.23 2.56
N GLY A 124 -27.11 -9.43 2.52
CA GLY A 124 -26.58 -8.83 1.30
C GLY A 124 -25.44 -9.66 0.71
N VAL A 125 -25.13 -9.48 -0.58
CA VAL A 125 -23.92 -10.09 -1.18
C VAL A 125 -22.79 -9.07 -1.12
N SER A 126 -21.77 -9.37 -0.32
CA SER A 126 -20.59 -8.51 -0.15
C SER A 126 -19.37 -9.08 -0.87
N TYR A 127 -18.66 -8.27 -1.66
CA TYR A 127 -17.46 -8.71 -2.38
C TYR A 127 -16.46 -7.59 -2.59
N ASP A 128 -15.17 -7.90 -2.44
CA ASP A 128 -14.07 -6.96 -2.64
C ASP A 128 -13.58 -6.96 -4.09
N VAL A 129 -13.59 -5.79 -4.73
CA VAL A 129 -13.14 -5.60 -6.11
C VAL A 129 -12.11 -4.50 -6.21
N LEU A 130 -11.32 -4.52 -7.27
CA LEU A 130 -10.38 -3.43 -7.55
C LEU A 130 -11.15 -2.13 -7.92
N PRO A 131 -10.55 -0.95 -7.73
CA PRO A 131 -11.14 0.28 -8.23
C PRO A 131 -11.25 0.26 -9.75
N GLY A 132 -12.39 0.68 -10.29
CA GLY A 132 -12.62 0.65 -11.73
C GLY A 132 -14.08 0.65 -12.12
N ASN A 133 -14.32 0.38 -13.41
CA ASN A 133 -15.66 0.21 -13.93
C ASN A 133 -16.04 -1.27 -13.85
N HIS A 134 -17.09 -1.58 -13.09
CA HIS A 134 -17.57 -2.95 -12.91
C HIS A 134 -18.97 -3.11 -13.47
N LYS A 135 -19.24 -4.27 -14.07
CA LYS A 135 -20.55 -4.63 -14.61
C LYS A 135 -21.36 -5.39 -13.56
N PHE A 136 -22.57 -4.93 -13.29
CA PHE A 136 -23.49 -5.58 -12.37
C PHE A 136 -24.69 -6.16 -13.10
N PHE A 137 -25.10 -7.38 -12.71
CA PHE A 137 -26.38 -7.96 -13.10
C PHE A 137 -26.84 -8.99 -12.07
N ALA A 138 -28.14 -9.31 -12.08
CA ALA A 138 -28.69 -10.35 -11.22
C ALA A 138 -29.79 -11.18 -11.92
N LYS A 139 -30.13 -12.35 -11.36
CA LYS A 139 -31.07 -13.33 -11.93
C LYS A 139 -31.93 -13.98 -10.83
N CYS A 140 -33.14 -14.44 -11.17
CA CYS A 140 -33.98 -15.23 -10.25
C CYS A 140 -34.89 -16.23 -11.00
N ASN A 141 -35.68 -17.01 -10.26
CA ASN A 141 -36.49 -18.12 -10.78
C ASN A 141 -37.67 -17.66 -11.66
N SER A 142 -38.21 -16.47 -11.39
CA SER A 142 -39.32 -15.86 -12.13
C SER A 142 -38.92 -15.40 -13.55
N GLY A 143 -37.64 -15.55 -13.90
CA GLY A 143 -37.05 -15.11 -15.15
C GLY A 143 -35.72 -14.40 -14.93
N THR A 144 -34.97 -14.20 -16.01
CA THR A 144 -33.81 -13.31 -15.95
C THR A 144 -34.30 -11.86 -15.92
N PHE A 145 -34.45 -11.31 -14.72
CA PHE A 145 -34.53 -9.86 -14.54
C PHE A 145 -33.11 -9.31 -14.69
N THR A 146 -32.64 -9.25 -15.93
CA THR A 146 -31.45 -8.47 -16.25
C THR A 146 -31.79 -7.01 -16.02
N TRP A 147 -31.61 -6.55 -14.79
CA TRP A 147 -31.03 -5.22 -14.61
C TRP A 147 -29.75 -5.25 -15.41
N GLY A 148 -29.83 -4.63 -16.59
CA GLY A 148 -28.83 -4.78 -17.63
C GLY A 148 -27.43 -4.47 -17.12
N PRO A 149 -26.40 -4.78 -17.92
CA PRO A 149 -25.04 -4.43 -17.55
C PRO A 149 -24.96 -2.94 -17.23
N THR A 150 -24.87 -2.60 -15.95
CA THR A 150 -24.68 -1.24 -15.50
C THR A 150 -23.24 -1.12 -15.05
N TYR A 151 -22.53 -0.17 -15.64
CA TYR A 151 -21.13 0.09 -15.31
C TYR A 151 -21.08 1.18 -14.25
N TYR A 152 -20.57 0.84 -13.07
CA TYR A 152 -20.31 1.83 -12.02
C TYR A 152 -18.82 2.00 -11.84
N ASN A 153 -18.38 3.26 -11.78
CA ASN A 153 -17.06 3.60 -11.31
C ASN A 153 -17.07 3.55 -9.78
N ILE A 154 -16.44 2.55 -9.21
CA ILE A 154 -16.37 2.37 -7.77
C ILE A 154 -15.04 2.89 -7.23
N SER A 155 -15.13 3.70 -6.18
CA SER A 155 -13.99 4.18 -5.41
C SER A 155 -14.40 4.30 -3.94
N GLY A 156 -13.48 3.97 -3.02
CA GLY A 156 -13.71 4.02 -1.58
C GLY A 156 -13.73 2.64 -0.92
N ASN A 157 -13.94 2.61 0.40
CA ASN A 157 -13.86 1.38 1.20
C ASN A 157 -15.19 0.61 1.25
N CYS A 158 -16.32 1.27 0.99
CA CYS A 158 -17.65 0.65 1.05
C CYS A 158 -18.60 1.29 0.02
N PHE A 159 -19.14 0.48 -0.88
CA PHE A 159 -20.12 0.85 -1.90
C PHE A 159 -21.35 -0.06 -1.77
N THR A 160 -22.54 0.51 -1.78
CA THR A 160 -23.80 -0.25 -1.67
C THR A 160 -24.64 -0.05 -2.91
N TRP A 161 -25.16 -1.13 -3.48
CA TRP A 161 -26.02 -1.07 -4.67
C TRP A 161 -27.38 -1.70 -4.40
N GLU A 162 -28.43 -0.88 -4.52
CA GLU A 162 -29.80 -1.37 -4.44
C GLU A 162 -30.24 -1.93 -5.79
N LEU A 163 -30.78 -3.13 -5.75
CA LEU A 163 -31.46 -3.82 -6.82
C LEU A 163 -32.90 -3.27 -6.94
N ASN A 164 -33.12 -2.37 -7.90
CA ASN A 164 -34.40 -1.73 -8.21
C ASN A 164 -34.90 -2.14 -9.60
#